data_AF-A0A969WLV6-F1
#
_entry.id   AF-A0A969WLV6-F1
#
_cell.length_a   1.000
_cell.length_b   1.000
_cell.length_c   1.000
_cell.angle_alpha   90.00
_cell.angle_beta   90.00
_cell.angle_gamma   90.00
#
_symmetry.space_group_name_H-M   'P 1'
#
loop_
_entity.id
_entity.type
_entity.pdbx_description
1 polymer ?
#
loop_
_entity_poly.entity_id
_entity_poly.type
_entity_poly.pdbx_seq_one_letter_code
_entity_poly.pdbx_strand_id
1 'polypeptide(L)'
;MGESGMDIKNWRDVQRFVRMGLHKKILTVGDKFLTTFDGTQHVINAIGINHDKPSDPRFTNSLTLQFEDCLLNGAVSASQALYKVKDNSLSAGTYHVKISGTKYQFTTTKDIPVGGIITFPWAYDTDILTTKPKTFDSQTSTVELETLTILTGDDGTELTELNDISRCRYGSNNYKESAIKQWLNSDSNNWVWESQTDYDRPSSYKDKGFLQYLDPELVEVLGAVDKQVARNTGVDEGGQDTFSDKIFLLSRVEVFGGSETNAVETGEKPYPYYSALAANATTSEIPGRIKLLNGSSRHWWLRSPHVSTSYGVRRVSTSGAVSHHSACDAYGLSPACVII
;
A
#
# COMPACT_ATOMS: atom_id res chain seq x y z
N MET A 1 0.18 33.73 38.08
CA MET A 1 0.09 32.59 39.02
C MET A 1 -0.82 31.54 38.38
N GLY A 2 -0.41 30.33 38.05
CA GLY A 2 0.81 29.59 38.39
C GLY A 2 1.86 29.48 37.28
N GLU A 3 3.11 29.34 37.71
CA GLU A 3 4.33 29.19 36.92
C GLU A 3 4.48 27.73 36.44
N SER A 4 5.15 27.56 35.29
CA SER A 4 5.25 26.34 34.45
C SER A 4 4.00 25.94 33.65
N GLY A 5 3.61 26.76 32.66
CA GLY A 5 2.79 26.27 31.55
C GLY A 5 3.55 25.16 30.82
N MET A 6 2.89 24.02 30.58
CA MET A 6 3.44 22.84 29.92
C MET A 6 3.87 23.17 28.49
N ASP A 7 5.17 23.41 28.29
CA ASP A 7 5.77 23.71 26.99
C ASP A 7 6.09 22.42 26.24
N ILE A 8 5.64 22.29 24.99
CA ILE A 8 5.94 21.13 24.12
C ILE A 8 7.25 21.45 23.39
N LYS A 9 8.36 20.83 23.80
CA LYS A 9 9.68 21.13 23.23
C LYS A 9 10.18 20.08 22.25
N ASN A 10 9.67 18.86 22.34
CA ASN A 10 10.08 17.71 21.54
C ASN A 10 8.97 16.65 21.52
N TRP A 11 9.20 15.57 20.76
CA TRP A 11 8.24 14.48 20.63
C TRP A 11 7.98 13.70 21.92
N ARG A 12 8.96 13.61 22.82
CA ARG A 12 8.79 12.95 24.14
C ARG A 12 7.84 13.73 25.04
N ASP A 13 7.84 15.06 24.98
CA ASP A 13 6.86 15.89 25.70
C ASP A 13 5.44 15.63 25.15
N VAL A 14 5.29 15.58 23.81
CA VAL A 14 4.00 15.22 23.19
C VAL A 14 3.54 13.85 23.68
N GLN A 15 4.40 12.83 23.62
CA GLN A 15 4.08 11.48 24.10
C GLN A 15 3.67 11.46 25.57
N ARG A 16 4.39 12.21 26.42
CA ARG A 16 4.05 12.32 27.84
C ARG A 16 2.64 12.87 28.03
N PHE A 17 2.24 13.91 27.29
CA PHE A 17 0.88 14.43 27.35
C PHE A 17 -0.16 13.48 26.76
N VAL A 18 0.21 12.69 25.75
CA VAL A 18 -0.63 11.60 25.23
C VAL A 18 -0.90 10.58 26.33
N ARG A 19 0.13 9.98 26.92
CA ARG A 19 0.03 8.96 27.98
C ARG A 19 -0.75 9.45 29.20
N MET A 20 -0.54 10.70 29.60
CA MET A 20 -1.27 11.33 30.71
C MET A 20 -2.72 11.71 30.38
N GLY A 21 -3.15 11.60 29.11
CA GLY A 21 -4.47 12.03 28.65
C GLY A 21 -4.66 13.55 28.70
N LEU A 22 -3.58 14.33 28.77
CA LEU A 22 -3.60 15.80 28.81
C LEU A 22 -3.63 16.42 27.41
N HIS A 23 -3.12 15.71 26.40
CA HIS A 23 -3.15 16.12 24.99
C HIS A 23 -4.54 16.58 24.53
N LYS A 24 -5.63 15.91 24.98
CA LYS A 24 -7.02 16.31 24.67
C LYS A 24 -7.46 17.69 25.19
N LYS A 25 -6.68 18.30 26.09
CA LYS A 25 -6.95 19.63 26.66
C LYS A 25 -6.08 20.72 26.05
N ILE A 26 -4.95 20.34 25.44
CA ILE A 26 -3.93 21.28 24.96
C ILE A 26 -3.76 21.23 23.45
N LEU A 27 -4.21 20.15 22.80
CA LEU A 27 -4.22 19.99 21.35
C LEU A 27 -5.64 19.96 20.81
N THR A 28 -5.79 20.43 19.59
CA THR A 28 -7.00 20.33 18.78
C THR A 28 -6.68 19.64 17.45
N VAL A 29 -7.69 18.99 16.88
CA VAL A 29 -7.58 18.44 15.51
C VAL A 29 -7.25 19.58 14.54
N GLY A 30 -6.24 19.37 13.70
CA GLY A 30 -5.70 20.37 12.79
C GLY A 30 -4.44 21.07 13.30
N ASP A 31 -4.04 20.88 14.57
CA ASP A 31 -2.77 21.39 15.07
C ASP A 31 -1.60 20.83 14.25
N LYS A 32 -0.63 21.70 13.98
CA LYS A 32 0.51 21.42 13.11
C LYS A 32 1.79 21.29 13.92
N PHE A 33 2.61 20.32 13.55
CA PHE A 33 3.95 20.10 14.08
C PHE A 33 4.96 20.11 12.93
N LEU A 34 6.21 20.44 13.25
CA LEU A 34 7.34 20.27 12.34
C LEU A 34 8.06 18.97 12.68
N THR A 35 8.42 18.21 11.66
CA THR A 35 9.26 17.01 11.76
C THR A 35 10.21 16.98 10.57
N THR A 36 11.06 15.96 10.48
CA THR A 36 11.92 15.74 9.32
C THR A 36 11.61 14.43 8.62
N PHE A 37 11.74 14.44 7.30
CA PHE A 37 11.82 13.27 6.44
C PHE A 37 13.08 13.38 5.60
N ASP A 38 13.98 12.41 5.72
CA ASP A 38 15.31 12.38 5.11
C ASP A 38 16.11 13.68 5.31
N GLY A 39 16.05 14.22 6.53
CA GLY A 39 16.71 15.48 6.90
C GLY A 39 16.03 16.75 6.38
N THR A 40 14.97 16.63 5.56
CA THR A 40 14.17 17.77 5.09
C THR A 40 13.00 18.02 6.03
N GLN A 41 12.72 19.28 6.35
CA GLN A 41 11.61 19.64 7.22
C GLN A 41 10.25 19.47 6.52
N HIS A 42 9.29 18.86 7.20
CA HIS A 42 7.92 18.68 6.75
C HIS A 42 6.92 19.05 7.86
N VAL A 43 5.71 19.40 7.45
CA VAL A 43 4.57 19.63 8.33
C VAL A 43 3.80 18.32 8.52
N ILE A 44 3.45 18.02 9.77
CA ILE A 44 2.60 16.88 10.14
C ILE A 44 1.44 17.39 11.02
N ASN A 45 0.22 16.94 10.72
CA ASN A 45 -1.02 17.45 11.31
C ASN A 45 -1.65 16.45 12.27
N ALA A 46 -2.19 16.92 13.40
CA ALA A 46 -3.05 16.14 14.26
C ALA A 46 -4.40 15.87 13.58
N ILE A 47 -4.61 14.65 13.11
CA ILE A 47 -5.86 14.28 12.41
C ILE A 47 -6.90 13.61 13.33
N GLY A 48 -6.47 13.09 14.48
CA GLY A 48 -7.35 12.44 15.45
C GLY A 48 -6.76 12.43 16.87
N ILE A 49 -7.64 12.60 17.86
CA ILE A 49 -7.32 12.51 19.30
C ILE A 49 -8.13 11.34 19.87
N ASN A 50 -7.44 10.36 20.45
CA ASN A 50 -8.04 9.09 20.90
C ASN A 50 -8.91 8.41 19.82
N HIS A 51 -8.53 8.58 18.54
CA HIS A 51 -9.24 7.99 17.42
C HIS A 51 -8.81 6.53 17.21
N ASP A 52 -7.50 6.31 17.13
CA ASP A 52 -6.92 4.99 16.94
C ASP A 52 -6.71 4.27 18.28
N LYS A 53 -6.95 2.97 18.29
CA LYS A 53 -6.74 2.13 19.45
C LYS A 53 -5.30 1.60 19.46
N PRO A 54 -4.50 1.89 20.51
CA PRO A 54 -3.21 1.24 20.71
C PRO A 54 -3.34 -0.29 20.69
N SER A 55 -2.45 -0.96 19.95
CA SER A 55 -2.41 -2.43 19.93
C SER A 55 -1.91 -3.00 21.25
N ASP A 56 -1.02 -2.28 21.93
CA ASP A 56 -0.61 -2.62 23.29
C ASP A 56 -1.67 -2.10 24.29
N PRO A 57 -2.39 -3.01 24.98
CA PRO A 57 -3.54 -2.64 25.81
C PRO A 57 -3.16 -1.86 27.08
N ARG A 58 -1.85 -1.71 27.39
CA ARG A 58 -1.38 -0.87 28.49
C ARG A 58 -1.61 0.62 28.21
N PHE A 59 -1.77 1.00 26.95
CA PHE A 59 -2.01 2.38 26.54
C PHE A 59 -3.46 2.56 26.10
N THR A 60 -4.07 3.66 26.55
CA THR A 60 -5.49 3.97 26.31
C THR A 60 -5.71 5.31 25.63
N ASN A 61 -4.65 6.10 25.49
CA ASN A 61 -4.65 7.39 24.83
C ASN A 61 -3.80 7.33 23.56
N SER A 62 -4.15 8.11 22.56
CA SER A 62 -3.45 8.15 21.29
C SER A 62 -3.60 9.52 20.61
N LEU A 63 -2.56 9.93 19.88
CA LEU A 63 -2.61 11.07 18.97
C LEU A 63 -2.23 10.60 17.58
N THR A 64 -3.16 10.67 16.64
CA THR A 64 -2.92 10.31 15.24
C THR A 64 -2.45 11.52 14.48
N LEU A 65 -1.29 11.39 13.84
CA LEU A 65 -0.68 12.40 13.01
C LEU A 65 -0.62 11.94 11.55
N GLN A 66 -0.71 12.87 10.61
CA GLN A 66 -0.49 12.58 9.19
C GLN A 66 0.30 13.72 8.55
N PHE A 67 1.24 13.38 7.67
CA PHE A 67 1.97 14.37 6.89
C PHE A 67 0.99 15.24 6.10
N GLU A 68 1.20 16.55 6.09
CA GLU A 68 0.34 17.50 5.37
C GLU A 68 0.38 17.20 3.86
N ASP A 69 1.60 17.09 3.35
CA ASP A 69 1.91 16.82 1.95
C ASP A 69 2.50 15.43 1.74
N CYS A 70 2.56 15.00 0.48
CA CYS A 70 3.22 13.75 0.11
C CYS A 70 4.73 13.88 0.26
N LEU A 71 5.37 12.81 0.74
CA LEU A 71 6.82 12.74 0.97
C LEU A 71 7.58 12.30 -0.27
N LEU A 72 7.01 11.34 -1.01
CA LEU A 72 7.56 10.76 -2.24
C LEU A 72 6.46 10.07 -3.04
N ASN A 73 6.78 9.57 -4.24
CA ASN A 73 5.91 8.68 -5.01
C ASN A 73 6.29 7.21 -4.80
N GLY A 74 5.30 6.35 -4.63
CA GLY A 74 5.51 4.90 -4.52
C GLY A 74 4.35 4.12 -5.12
N ALA A 75 4.62 2.89 -5.54
CA ALA A 75 3.60 1.94 -6.00
C ALA A 75 3.12 1.08 -4.84
N VAL A 76 1.86 0.67 -4.85
CA VAL A 76 1.33 -0.24 -3.81
C VAL A 76 1.85 -1.66 -4.04
N SER A 77 1.77 -2.13 -5.29
CA SER A 77 2.23 -3.45 -5.71
C SER A 77 2.82 -3.37 -7.10
N ALA A 78 3.95 -4.02 -7.35
CA ALA A 78 4.41 -4.23 -8.72
C ALA A 78 3.43 -5.11 -9.51
N SER A 79 3.48 -5.03 -10.84
CA SER A 79 2.83 -6.00 -11.72
C SER A 79 3.34 -7.41 -11.41
N GLN A 80 2.43 -8.37 -11.27
CA GLN A 80 2.75 -9.71 -10.74
C GLN A 80 3.13 -10.72 -11.85
N ALA A 81 3.73 -11.83 -11.44
CA ALA A 81 3.91 -12.99 -12.29
C ALA A 81 2.56 -13.67 -12.59
N LEU A 82 2.51 -14.41 -13.70
CA LEU A 82 1.37 -15.26 -14.03
C LEU A 82 1.48 -16.63 -13.36
N TYR A 83 2.69 -17.18 -13.28
CA TYR A 83 2.94 -18.53 -12.79
C TYR A 83 4.24 -18.60 -12.00
N LYS A 84 4.27 -19.47 -10.99
CA LYS A 84 5.46 -19.82 -10.21
C LYS A 84 5.68 -21.32 -10.24
N VAL A 85 6.92 -21.72 -10.46
CA VAL A 85 7.37 -23.11 -10.42
C VAL A 85 7.50 -23.55 -8.96
N LYS A 86 6.73 -24.55 -8.52
CA LYS A 86 6.65 -24.95 -7.10
C LYS A 86 7.43 -26.21 -6.75
N ASP A 87 7.09 -27.34 -7.37
CA ASP A 87 7.56 -28.65 -6.90
C ASP A 87 8.82 -29.13 -7.62
N ASN A 88 8.81 -29.05 -8.95
CA ASN A 88 9.90 -29.51 -9.79
C ASN A 88 10.28 -28.41 -10.78
N SER A 89 11.56 -28.34 -11.13
CA SER A 89 12.01 -27.46 -12.20
C SER A 89 11.24 -27.73 -13.49
N LEU A 90 10.89 -26.67 -14.18
CA LEU A 90 10.24 -26.70 -15.48
C LEU A 90 11.34 -26.83 -16.54
N SER A 91 11.51 -28.02 -17.13
CA SER A 91 12.54 -28.21 -18.17
C SER A 91 12.26 -27.37 -19.43
N ALA A 92 13.28 -27.16 -20.26
CA ALA A 92 13.09 -26.63 -21.60
C ALA A 92 12.06 -27.49 -22.37
N GLY A 93 11.02 -26.85 -22.91
CA GLY A 93 9.92 -27.55 -23.56
C GLY A 93 8.76 -26.65 -23.92
N THR A 94 7.72 -27.24 -24.51
CA THR A 94 6.48 -26.54 -24.84
C THR A 94 5.47 -26.67 -23.71
N TYR A 95 4.82 -25.57 -23.39
CA TYR A 95 3.82 -25.45 -22.33
C TYR A 95 2.64 -24.62 -22.83
N HIS A 96 1.49 -24.78 -22.18
CA HIS A 96 0.33 -23.94 -22.47
C HIS A 96 -0.42 -23.51 -21.21
N VAL A 97 -1.16 -22.43 -21.35
CA VAL A 97 -1.99 -21.82 -20.31
C VAL A 97 -3.38 -21.54 -20.86
N LYS A 98 -4.39 -21.56 -19.98
CA LYS A 98 -5.76 -21.20 -20.33
C LYS A 98 -6.10 -19.83 -19.72
N ILE A 99 -6.29 -18.82 -20.56
CA ILE A 99 -6.64 -17.45 -20.16
C ILE A 99 -8.03 -17.14 -20.71
N SER A 100 -8.98 -16.83 -19.81
CA SER A 100 -10.37 -16.50 -20.17
C SER A 100 -11.06 -17.55 -21.08
N GLY A 101 -10.68 -18.82 -20.97
CA GLY A 101 -11.25 -19.92 -21.75
C GLY A 101 -10.43 -20.31 -22.99
N THR A 102 -9.59 -19.41 -23.51
CA THR A 102 -8.74 -19.66 -24.67
C THR A 102 -7.38 -20.20 -24.24
N LYS A 103 -6.85 -21.14 -25.02
CA LYS A 103 -5.54 -21.75 -24.76
C LYS A 103 -4.44 -21.07 -25.58
N TYR A 104 -3.34 -20.78 -24.90
CA TYR A 104 -2.16 -20.15 -25.44
C TYR A 104 -0.93 -20.97 -25.07
N GLN A 105 -0.05 -21.20 -26.03
CA GLN A 105 1.17 -21.98 -25.85
C GLN A 105 2.42 -21.15 -26.06
N PHE A 106 3.51 -21.61 -25.47
CA PHE A 106 4.85 -21.06 -25.62
C PHE A 106 5.88 -22.17 -25.42
N THR A 107 7.10 -21.95 -25.93
CA THR A 107 8.22 -22.88 -25.77
C THR A 107 9.34 -22.19 -25.03
N THR A 108 9.81 -22.81 -23.95
CA THR A 108 11.01 -22.41 -23.21
C THR A 108 12.22 -23.13 -23.79
N THR A 109 13.35 -22.44 -23.91
CA THR A 109 14.64 -23.02 -24.31
C THR A 109 15.57 -23.25 -23.13
N LYS A 110 15.20 -22.72 -21.96
CA LYS A 110 15.92 -22.86 -20.70
C LYS A 110 15.06 -23.52 -19.65
N ASP A 111 15.70 -24.29 -18.77
CA ASP A 111 15.05 -24.79 -17.57
C ASP A 111 14.73 -23.61 -16.63
N ILE A 112 13.55 -23.64 -16.03
CA ILE A 112 13.13 -22.71 -14.98
C ILE A 112 13.17 -23.47 -13.65
N PRO A 113 14.04 -23.08 -12.70
CA PRO A 113 14.17 -23.78 -11.42
C PRO A 113 12.92 -23.60 -10.54
N VAL A 114 12.82 -24.42 -9.49
CA VAL A 114 11.85 -24.22 -8.40
C VAL A 114 12.02 -22.83 -7.80
N GLY A 115 10.90 -22.13 -7.60
CA GLY A 115 10.86 -20.72 -7.17
C GLY A 115 10.93 -19.72 -8.33
N GLY A 116 11.31 -20.17 -9.53
CA GLY A 116 11.28 -19.38 -10.76
C GLY A 116 9.86 -19.04 -11.20
N ILE A 117 9.74 -18.04 -12.06
CA ILE A 117 8.44 -17.48 -12.44
C ILE A 117 8.34 -17.21 -13.94
N ILE A 118 7.10 -17.16 -14.42
CA ILE A 118 6.74 -16.72 -15.75
C ILE A 118 5.87 -15.46 -15.62
N THR A 119 6.34 -14.36 -16.18
CA THR A 119 5.59 -13.10 -16.24
C THR A 119 4.76 -13.02 -17.51
N PHE A 120 3.70 -12.23 -17.47
CA PHE A 120 2.81 -12.07 -18.62
C PHE A 120 2.39 -10.60 -18.75
N PRO A 121 3.28 -9.72 -19.26
CA PRO A 121 3.07 -8.27 -19.31
C PRO A 121 2.15 -7.88 -20.48
N TRP A 122 0.99 -8.53 -20.57
CA TRP A 122 0.02 -8.27 -21.63
C TRP A 122 -0.59 -6.89 -21.41
N ALA A 123 -0.52 -6.01 -22.40
CA ALA A 123 -1.09 -4.66 -22.31
C ALA A 123 -2.62 -4.67 -22.50
N TYR A 124 -3.29 -3.61 -22.04
CA TYR A 124 -4.73 -3.45 -22.23
C TYR A 124 -5.07 -3.18 -23.70
N ASP A 125 -6.17 -3.76 -24.17
CA ASP A 125 -6.67 -3.59 -25.54
C ASP A 125 -5.62 -3.92 -26.62
N THR A 126 -4.73 -4.87 -26.31
CA THR A 126 -3.76 -5.39 -27.27
C THR A 126 -4.02 -6.87 -27.52
N ASP A 127 -3.65 -7.34 -28.71
CA ASP A 127 -3.66 -8.76 -29.00
C ASP A 127 -2.65 -9.48 -28.09
N ILE A 128 -3.13 -10.46 -27.33
CA ILE A 128 -2.32 -11.24 -26.40
C ILE A 128 -1.14 -11.94 -27.08
N LEU A 129 -1.24 -12.26 -28.36
CA LEU A 129 -0.15 -12.88 -29.14
C LEU A 129 1.04 -11.92 -29.34
N THR A 130 0.84 -10.62 -29.17
CA THR A 130 1.93 -9.63 -29.18
C THR A 130 2.69 -9.57 -27.86
N THR A 131 2.14 -10.16 -26.79
CA THR A 131 2.76 -10.20 -25.47
C THR A 131 4.08 -10.96 -25.54
N LYS A 132 5.07 -10.47 -24.76
CA LYS A 132 6.37 -11.10 -24.59
C LYS A 132 6.53 -11.56 -23.14
N PRO A 133 6.02 -12.75 -22.78
CA PRO A 133 6.29 -13.35 -21.47
C PRO A 133 7.79 -13.49 -21.25
N LYS A 134 8.20 -13.38 -19.99
CA LYS A 134 9.60 -13.51 -19.60
C LYS A 134 9.70 -14.47 -18.43
N THR A 135 10.77 -15.25 -18.42
CA THR A 135 11.04 -16.22 -17.36
C THR A 135 12.17 -15.71 -16.46
N PHE A 136 12.11 -16.06 -15.17
CA PHE A 136 13.11 -15.70 -14.17
C PHE A 136 13.41 -16.90 -13.28
N ASP A 137 14.62 -16.97 -12.73
CA ASP A 137 15.05 -18.05 -11.83
C ASP A 137 14.44 -17.96 -10.42
N SER A 138 13.91 -16.80 -10.06
CA SER A 138 13.24 -16.57 -8.77
C SER A 138 12.30 -15.37 -8.84
N GLN A 139 11.39 -15.26 -7.86
CA GLN A 139 10.52 -14.09 -7.68
C GLN A 139 11.30 -12.79 -7.42
N THR A 140 12.46 -12.87 -6.78
CA THR A 140 13.29 -11.71 -6.43
C THR A 140 14.21 -11.26 -7.58
N SER A 141 14.41 -12.11 -8.58
CA SER A 141 15.31 -11.82 -9.69
C SER A 141 14.80 -10.75 -10.64
N THR A 142 15.73 -9.88 -11.04
CA THR A 142 15.52 -8.85 -12.07
C THR A 142 16.18 -9.22 -13.39
N VAL A 143 16.89 -10.36 -13.45
CA VAL A 143 17.58 -10.83 -14.64
C VAL A 143 16.72 -11.88 -15.34
N GLU A 144 16.36 -11.59 -16.58
CA GLU A 144 15.57 -12.48 -17.42
C GLU A 144 16.39 -13.72 -17.82
N LEU A 145 15.81 -14.91 -17.67
CA LEU A 145 16.36 -16.13 -18.25
C LEU A 145 16.15 -16.11 -19.76
N GLU A 146 14.92 -15.90 -20.21
CA GLU A 146 14.58 -15.72 -21.63
C GLU A 146 13.27 -14.94 -21.82
N THR A 147 13.08 -14.43 -23.04
CA THR A 147 11.82 -13.85 -23.51
C THR A 147 11.14 -14.83 -24.46
N LEU A 148 9.86 -15.10 -24.21
CA LEU A 148 9.06 -16.09 -24.93
C LEU A 148 8.19 -15.44 -26.02
N THR A 149 7.75 -16.27 -26.96
CA THR A 149 6.71 -15.93 -27.94
C THR A 149 5.47 -16.77 -27.67
N ILE A 150 4.29 -16.15 -27.73
CA ILE A 150 3.01 -16.81 -27.52
C ILE A 150 2.36 -17.12 -28.86
N LEU A 151 1.75 -18.30 -28.93
CA LEU A 151 0.88 -18.73 -30.02
C LEU A 151 -0.46 -19.19 -29.44
N THR A 152 -1.52 -19.17 -30.25
CA THR A 152 -2.75 -19.89 -29.91
C THR A 152 -2.50 -21.39 -30.05
N GLY A 153 -2.95 -22.18 -29.08
CA GLY A 153 -2.83 -23.63 -29.12
C GLY A 153 -2.70 -24.24 -27.73
N ASP A 154 -2.59 -25.57 -27.70
CA ASP A 154 -2.55 -26.38 -26.48
C ASP A 154 -1.54 -27.53 -26.54
N ASP A 155 -0.48 -27.34 -27.31
CA ASP A 155 0.66 -28.23 -27.32
C ASP A 155 1.37 -28.24 -25.95
N GLY A 156 2.07 -29.33 -25.65
CA GLY A 156 2.91 -29.43 -24.46
C GLY A 156 2.12 -29.58 -23.15
N THR A 157 2.77 -29.24 -22.03
CA THR A 157 2.20 -29.42 -20.69
C THR A 157 1.36 -28.20 -20.27
N GLU A 158 0.16 -28.44 -19.76
CA GLU A 158 -0.69 -27.38 -19.20
C GLU A 158 -0.11 -26.87 -17.87
N LEU A 159 0.06 -25.54 -17.76
CA LEU A 159 0.34 -24.89 -16.49
C LEU A 159 -0.98 -24.43 -15.87
N THR A 160 -1.27 -24.98 -14.69
CA THR A 160 -2.46 -24.67 -13.88
C THR A 160 -2.06 -23.77 -12.70
N GLU A 161 -3.02 -23.31 -11.88
CA GLU A 161 -2.77 -22.34 -10.79
C GLU A 161 -2.17 -21.01 -11.27
N LEU A 162 -2.83 -20.41 -12.26
CA LEU A 162 -2.43 -19.12 -12.81
C LEU A 162 -2.93 -17.98 -11.91
N ASN A 163 -2.15 -16.91 -11.83
CA ASN A 163 -2.58 -15.66 -11.23
C ASN A 163 -3.70 -14.99 -12.06
N ASP A 164 -4.41 -14.06 -11.42
CA ASP A 164 -5.32 -13.16 -12.12
C ASP A 164 -4.55 -12.31 -13.15
N ILE A 165 -5.05 -12.30 -14.38
CA ILE A 165 -4.41 -11.61 -15.49
C ILE A 165 -4.38 -10.09 -15.30
N SER A 166 -5.34 -9.54 -14.54
CA SER A 166 -5.35 -8.11 -14.23
C SER A 166 -4.24 -7.75 -13.25
N ARG A 167 -3.95 -8.61 -12.26
CA ARG A 167 -2.79 -8.44 -11.36
C ARG A 167 -1.45 -8.58 -12.08
N CYS A 168 -1.37 -9.45 -13.08
CA CYS A 168 -0.19 -9.58 -13.94
C CYS A 168 0.12 -8.27 -14.68
N ARG A 169 -0.92 -7.50 -15.02
CA ARG A 169 -0.78 -6.21 -15.72
C ARG A 169 -0.57 -5.05 -14.76
N TYR A 170 -1.36 -4.99 -13.68
CA TYR A 170 -1.61 -3.78 -12.91
C TYR A 170 -1.22 -3.87 -11.43
N GLY A 171 -0.69 -5.01 -11.00
CA GLY A 171 -0.37 -5.29 -9.60
C GLY A 171 -1.60 -5.67 -8.77
N SER A 172 -1.35 -6.07 -7.52
CA SER A 172 -2.40 -6.45 -6.57
C SER A 172 -2.87 -5.25 -5.76
N ASN A 173 -4.18 -5.12 -5.57
CA ASN A 173 -4.73 -4.15 -4.63
C ASN A 173 -4.84 -4.67 -3.18
N ASN A 174 -4.32 -5.86 -2.89
CA ASN A 174 -4.27 -6.38 -1.54
C ASN A 174 -3.20 -5.65 -0.71
N TYR A 175 -3.63 -4.70 0.13
CA TYR A 175 -2.73 -3.92 0.97
C TYR A 175 -1.95 -4.76 1.98
N LYS A 176 -2.53 -5.85 2.50
CA LYS A 176 -1.91 -6.68 3.54
C LYS A 176 -0.64 -7.37 3.03
N GLU A 177 -0.65 -7.79 1.77
CA GLU A 177 0.45 -8.47 1.07
C GLU A 177 1.40 -7.49 0.36
N SER A 178 1.09 -6.19 0.40
CA SER A 178 1.78 -5.19 -0.41
C SER A 178 3.19 -4.87 0.08
N ALA A 179 4.09 -4.63 -0.87
CA ALA A 179 5.45 -4.18 -0.57
C ALA A 179 5.49 -2.82 0.13
N ILE A 180 4.56 -1.91 -0.20
CA ILE A 180 4.47 -0.60 0.47
C ILE A 180 4.22 -0.77 1.97
N LYS A 181 3.35 -1.70 2.38
CA LYS A 181 3.06 -1.94 3.79
C LYS A 181 4.31 -2.45 4.54
N GLN A 182 5.04 -3.39 3.93
CA GLN A 182 6.32 -3.89 4.49
C GLN A 182 7.33 -2.75 4.64
N TRP A 183 7.51 -1.95 3.60
CA TRP A 183 8.48 -0.86 3.58
C TRP A 183 8.14 0.24 4.60
N LEU A 184 6.86 0.65 4.68
CA LEU A 184 6.38 1.68 5.61
C LEU A 184 6.68 1.35 7.09
N ASN A 185 6.75 0.06 7.44
CA ASN A 185 6.96 -0.38 8.82
C ASN A 185 8.35 -0.97 9.08
N SER A 186 9.27 -0.87 8.13
CA SER A 186 10.65 -1.35 8.32
C SER A 186 11.55 -0.27 8.91
N ASP A 187 12.37 -0.67 9.89
CA ASP A 187 13.48 0.08 10.46
C ASP A 187 14.85 -0.43 9.97
N SER A 188 14.90 -1.27 8.94
CA SER A 188 16.17 -1.78 8.41
C SER A 188 16.97 -0.67 7.72
N ASN A 189 18.29 -0.65 7.93
CA ASN A 189 19.21 0.20 7.16
C ASN A 189 19.42 -0.29 5.72
N ASN A 190 19.15 -1.56 5.46
CA ASN A 190 19.23 -2.20 4.15
C ASN A 190 17.92 -2.94 3.92
N TRP A 191 16.91 -2.25 3.42
CA TRP A 191 15.60 -2.82 3.17
C TRP A 191 15.66 -3.77 1.98
N VAL A 192 15.25 -5.01 2.25
CA VAL A 192 15.10 -6.05 1.24
C VAL A 192 13.62 -6.42 1.22
N TRP A 193 13.05 -6.36 0.03
CA TRP A 193 11.67 -6.79 -0.18
C TRP A 193 11.54 -8.30 0.00
N GLU A 194 10.50 -8.74 0.70
CA GLU A 194 10.14 -10.15 0.84
C GLU A 194 8.81 -10.44 0.16
N SER A 195 8.79 -11.54 -0.61
CA SER A 195 7.58 -12.02 -1.28
C SER A 195 6.53 -12.45 -0.26
N GLN A 196 5.29 -11.98 -0.42
CA GLN A 196 4.15 -12.37 0.41
C GLN A 196 3.25 -13.37 -0.30
N THR A 197 3.28 -13.39 -1.64
CA THR A 197 2.51 -14.32 -2.47
C THR A 197 3.40 -15.07 -3.45
N ASP A 198 2.87 -16.11 -4.09
CA ASP A 198 3.55 -16.83 -5.17
C ASP A 198 3.75 -16.01 -6.44
N TYR A 199 3.05 -14.90 -6.58
CA TYR A 199 3.02 -14.12 -7.82
C TYR A 199 3.73 -12.79 -7.69
N ASP A 200 4.22 -12.43 -6.51
CA ASP A 200 4.83 -11.13 -6.35
C ASP A 200 6.11 -10.97 -7.17
N ARG A 201 6.38 -9.71 -7.49
CA ARG A 201 7.58 -9.23 -8.16
C ARG A 201 8.25 -8.17 -7.31
N PRO A 202 9.55 -7.93 -7.51
CA PRO A 202 10.29 -6.96 -6.72
C PRO A 202 9.66 -5.57 -6.82
N SER A 203 9.50 -4.92 -5.67
CA SER A 203 9.01 -3.54 -5.62
C SER A 203 10.09 -2.53 -6.06
N SER A 204 9.65 -1.28 -6.28
CA SER A 204 10.52 -0.14 -6.56
C SER A 204 11.17 0.48 -5.32
N TYR A 205 10.74 0.13 -4.10
CA TYR A 205 11.37 0.62 -2.87
C TYR A 205 12.77 0.01 -2.71
N LYS A 206 13.73 0.79 -2.24
CA LYS A 206 15.15 0.43 -2.11
C LYS A 206 15.78 1.11 -0.88
N ASP A 207 17.06 0.82 -0.68
CA ASP A 207 17.93 1.45 0.31
C ASP A 207 17.55 1.10 1.75
N LYS A 208 16.86 1.99 2.47
CA LYS A 208 16.48 1.81 3.88
C LYS A 208 14.96 1.70 4.05
N GLY A 209 14.54 1.14 5.17
CA GLY A 209 13.13 1.07 5.57
C GLY A 209 12.57 2.46 5.86
N PHE A 210 11.25 2.63 5.73
CA PHE A 210 10.63 3.96 5.85
C PHE A 210 10.94 4.66 7.20
N LEU A 211 11.02 3.89 8.29
CA LEU A 211 11.30 4.45 9.63
C LEU A 211 12.69 5.09 9.72
N GLN A 212 13.66 4.67 8.88
CA GLN A 212 14.99 5.26 8.82
C GLN A 212 15.05 6.59 8.04
N TYR A 213 13.94 7.00 7.41
CA TYR A 213 13.80 8.33 6.83
C TYR A 213 13.15 9.32 7.79
N LEU A 214 12.41 8.85 8.79
CA LEU A 214 11.70 9.73 9.73
C LEU A 214 12.65 10.35 10.75
N ASP A 215 12.22 11.48 11.31
CA ASP A 215 12.78 12.06 12.53
C ASP A 215 12.96 10.99 13.62
N PRO A 216 14.20 10.71 14.06
CA PRO A 216 14.46 9.68 15.06
C PRO A 216 13.70 9.91 16.37
N GLU A 217 13.52 11.15 16.81
CA GLU A 217 12.76 11.45 18.03
C GLU A 217 11.26 11.14 17.87
N LEU A 218 10.73 11.35 16.66
CA LEU A 218 9.36 10.94 16.35
C LEU A 218 9.24 9.41 16.37
N VAL A 219 10.16 8.69 15.72
CA VAL A 219 10.16 7.22 15.66
C VAL A 219 10.16 6.58 17.05
N GLU A 220 10.93 7.14 17.99
CA GLU A 220 10.99 6.67 19.38
C GLU A 220 9.64 6.71 20.11
N VAL A 221 8.73 7.61 19.71
CA VAL A 221 7.45 7.80 20.38
C VAL A 221 6.26 7.15 19.68
N LEU A 222 6.48 6.56 18.50
CA LEU A 222 5.43 5.88 17.75
C LEU A 222 5.06 4.55 18.39
N GLY A 223 3.77 4.26 18.41
CA GLY A 223 3.24 2.96 18.76
C GLY A 223 2.36 2.39 17.65
N ALA A 224 2.23 1.07 17.63
CA ALA A 224 1.39 0.39 16.66
C ALA A 224 -0.09 0.46 17.08
N VAL A 225 -0.97 0.57 16.08
CA VAL A 225 -2.42 0.61 16.27
C VAL A 225 -3.13 -0.43 15.43
N ASP A 226 -4.25 -0.92 15.94
CA ASP A 226 -5.08 -1.90 15.24
C ASP A 226 -5.81 -1.20 14.08
N LYS A 227 -5.55 -1.66 12.84
CA LYS A 227 -6.22 -1.20 11.63
C LYS A 227 -6.86 -2.39 10.91
N GLN A 228 -7.73 -2.06 9.97
CA GLN A 228 -8.36 -3.01 9.07
C GLN A 228 -8.30 -2.52 7.62
N VAL A 229 -8.52 -3.44 6.69
CA VAL A 229 -8.64 -3.16 5.26
C VAL A 229 -9.53 -4.21 4.60
N ALA A 230 -10.44 -3.79 3.74
CA ALA A 230 -11.26 -4.71 2.95
C ALA A 230 -10.41 -5.51 1.96
N ARG A 231 -10.91 -6.65 1.49
CA ARG A 231 -10.33 -7.42 0.38
C ARG A 231 -11.15 -7.27 -0.90
N ASN A 232 -10.54 -7.55 -2.04
CA ASN A 232 -11.26 -7.67 -3.30
C ASN A 232 -12.34 -8.77 -3.20
N THR A 233 -13.54 -8.53 -3.72
CA THR A 233 -14.69 -9.45 -3.56
C THR A 233 -14.67 -10.65 -4.51
N GLY A 234 -13.78 -10.67 -5.51
CA GLY A 234 -13.69 -11.73 -6.51
C GLY A 234 -12.50 -12.65 -6.28
N VAL A 235 -11.29 -12.13 -6.49
CA VAL A 235 -10.02 -12.86 -6.40
C VAL A 235 -9.64 -13.20 -4.96
N ASP A 236 -9.94 -12.32 -4.00
CA ASP A 236 -9.59 -12.51 -2.58
C ASP A 236 -10.79 -12.90 -1.71
N GLU A 237 -11.90 -13.35 -2.33
CA GLU A 237 -13.11 -13.85 -1.67
C GLU A 237 -13.83 -12.85 -0.75
N GLY A 238 -13.46 -11.56 -0.80
CA GLY A 238 -14.02 -10.50 0.04
C GLY A 238 -13.63 -10.61 1.51
N GLY A 239 -14.42 -9.95 2.36
CA GLY A 239 -14.09 -9.81 3.78
C GLY A 239 -13.11 -8.67 4.05
N GLN A 240 -12.42 -8.78 5.19
CA GLN A 240 -11.45 -7.79 5.65
C GLN A 240 -10.30 -8.47 6.40
N ASP A 241 -9.13 -7.83 6.35
CA ASP A 241 -7.98 -8.17 7.17
C ASP A 241 -7.81 -7.17 8.31
N THR A 242 -7.19 -7.64 9.38
CA THR A 242 -6.71 -6.80 10.48
C THR A 242 -5.18 -6.83 10.55
N PHE A 243 -4.60 -5.74 11.04
CA PHE A 243 -3.16 -5.61 11.21
C PHE A 243 -2.83 -4.56 12.28
N SER A 244 -1.60 -4.60 12.77
CA SER A 244 -1.07 -3.66 13.75
C SER A 244 0.20 -3.03 13.17
N ASP A 245 0.14 -1.73 12.87
CA ASP A 245 1.21 -1.00 12.20
C ASP A 245 1.52 0.32 12.93
N LYS A 246 2.79 0.75 12.87
CA LYS A 246 3.22 2.08 13.34
C LYS A 246 2.95 3.16 12.30
N ILE A 247 3.12 2.80 11.02
CA ILE A 247 2.93 3.67 9.87
C ILE A 247 1.92 3.03 8.91
N PHE A 248 0.91 3.77 8.50
CA PHE A 248 -0.13 3.26 7.60
C PHE A 248 -0.66 4.33 6.65
N LEU A 249 -1.13 3.90 5.48
CA LEU A 249 -1.95 4.76 4.63
C LEU A 249 -3.37 4.82 5.15
N LEU A 250 -4.02 5.98 5.01
CA LEU A 250 -5.42 6.14 5.39
C LEU A 250 -6.35 5.32 4.49
N SER A 251 -7.51 4.93 4.99
CA SER A 251 -8.55 4.29 4.18
C SER A 251 -9.46 5.30 3.48
N ARG A 252 -10.27 4.80 2.55
CA ARG A 252 -11.37 5.57 1.94
C ARG A 252 -12.35 6.09 2.99
N VAL A 253 -12.72 5.28 3.98
CA VAL A 253 -13.63 5.69 5.06
C VAL A 253 -12.98 6.78 5.91
N GLU A 254 -11.70 6.62 6.22
CA GLU A 254 -10.92 7.53 7.07
C GLU A 254 -10.76 8.94 6.50
N VAL A 255 -10.69 9.08 5.17
CA VAL A 255 -10.69 10.37 4.48
C VAL A 255 -12.11 10.90 4.21
N PHE A 256 -13.12 10.32 4.84
CA PHE A 256 -14.53 10.66 4.70
C PHE A 256 -15.09 10.42 3.28
N GLY A 257 -14.53 9.45 2.57
CA GLY A 257 -14.92 9.02 1.22
C GLY A 257 -16.17 8.14 1.17
N GLY A 258 -16.73 7.78 2.33
CA GLY A 258 -17.84 6.84 2.48
C GLY A 258 -17.43 5.39 2.25
N SER A 259 -18.37 4.47 2.42
CA SER A 259 -18.11 3.05 2.22
C SER A 259 -18.12 2.61 0.76
N GLU A 260 -17.40 1.54 0.50
CA GLU A 260 -17.35 0.83 -0.76
C GLU A 260 -18.50 -0.18 -0.87
N THR A 261 -19.20 -0.18 -2.01
CA THR A 261 -20.28 -1.13 -2.25
C THR A 261 -19.74 -2.55 -2.17
N ASN A 262 -20.37 -3.41 -1.37
CA ASN A 262 -19.99 -4.81 -1.11
C ASN A 262 -18.66 -5.01 -0.38
N ALA A 263 -17.99 -3.96 0.10
CA ALA A 263 -16.81 -4.13 0.95
C ALA A 263 -17.21 -4.42 2.39
N VAL A 264 -16.35 -5.15 3.10
CA VAL A 264 -16.42 -5.30 4.56
C VAL A 264 -15.41 -4.32 5.15
N GLU A 265 -15.91 -3.26 5.80
CA GLU A 265 -15.11 -2.15 6.35
C GLU A 265 -15.43 -1.93 7.84
N THR A 266 -15.76 -3.00 8.55
CA THR A 266 -16.28 -2.94 9.92
C THR A 266 -15.22 -2.38 10.85
N GLY A 267 -15.59 -1.33 11.58
CA GLY A 267 -14.73 -0.66 12.56
C GLY A 267 -13.94 0.53 12.00
N GLU A 268 -13.90 0.73 10.68
CA GLU A 268 -13.35 1.97 10.13
C GLU A 268 -14.25 3.18 10.41
N LYS A 269 -13.63 4.32 10.71
CA LYS A 269 -14.34 5.57 11.00
C LYS A 269 -13.56 6.75 10.38
N PRO A 270 -14.24 7.80 9.91
CA PRO A 270 -13.56 8.98 9.42
C PRO A 270 -12.76 9.66 10.52
N TYR A 271 -11.55 10.11 10.21
CA TYR A 271 -10.82 10.97 11.14
C TYR A 271 -11.55 12.32 11.29
N PRO A 272 -11.64 12.88 12.50
CA PRO A 272 -12.27 14.17 12.74
C PRO A 272 -11.78 15.29 11.81
N TYR A 273 -10.50 15.27 11.43
CA TYR A 273 -9.94 16.22 10.46
C TYR A 273 -10.68 16.20 9.12
N TYR A 274 -10.97 15.01 8.59
CA TYR A 274 -11.61 14.85 7.28
C TYR A 274 -13.13 14.98 7.34
N SER A 275 -13.77 14.47 8.39
CA SER A 275 -15.23 14.60 8.54
C SER A 275 -15.68 16.04 8.79
N ALA A 276 -14.80 16.91 9.29
CA ALA A 276 -15.09 18.34 9.42
C ALA A 276 -15.13 19.09 8.07
N LEU A 277 -14.58 18.50 6.99
CA LEU A 277 -14.46 19.17 5.69
C LEU A 277 -15.75 19.13 4.84
N ALA A 278 -16.73 18.31 5.21
CA ALA A 278 -17.99 18.19 4.50
C ALA A 278 -19.14 17.75 5.42
N ALA A 279 -20.37 18.04 5.05
CA ALA A 279 -21.55 17.66 5.84
C ALA A 279 -21.82 16.14 5.80
N ASN A 280 -21.51 15.48 4.69
CA ASN A 280 -21.74 14.05 4.47
C ASN A 280 -20.53 13.42 3.80
N ALA A 281 -20.33 12.12 4.03
CA ALA A 281 -19.29 11.34 3.39
C ALA A 281 -19.47 11.39 1.86
N THR A 282 -18.39 11.66 1.12
CA THR A 282 -18.46 11.87 -0.32
C THR A 282 -17.13 11.57 -1.02
N THR A 283 -17.22 11.04 -2.24
CA THR A 283 -16.08 10.88 -3.16
C THR A 283 -15.85 12.12 -4.04
N SER A 284 -16.71 13.13 -3.95
CA SER A 284 -16.57 14.39 -4.70
C SER A 284 -15.37 15.20 -4.23
N GLU A 285 -15.05 16.23 -5.00
CA GLU A 285 -13.94 17.15 -4.76
C GLU A 285 -14.07 17.85 -3.41
N ILE A 286 -13.03 17.73 -2.58
CA ILE A 286 -12.88 18.46 -1.34
C ILE A 286 -11.47 19.06 -1.34
N PRO A 287 -11.32 20.39 -1.46
CA PRO A 287 -10.01 21.04 -1.53
C PRO A 287 -9.09 20.68 -0.35
N GLY A 288 -9.65 20.49 0.85
CA GLY A 288 -8.89 20.09 2.04
C GLY A 288 -8.29 18.67 2.00
N ARG A 289 -8.58 17.86 0.97
CA ARG A 289 -7.92 16.56 0.74
C ARG A 289 -6.73 16.66 -0.23
N ILE A 290 -6.54 17.79 -0.89
CA ILE A 290 -5.44 17.98 -1.83
C ILE A 290 -4.12 17.96 -1.05
N LYS A 291 -3.15 17.19 -1.57
CA LYS A 291 -1.78 17.14 -1.06
C LYS A 291 -0.82 17.50 -2.17
N LEU A 292 0.28 18.14 -1.81
CA LEU A 292 1.33 18.52 -2.73
C LEU A 292 2.48 17.50 -2.69
N LEU A 293 3.28 17.50 -3.75
CA LEU A 293 4.63 16.93 -3.75
C LEU A 293 5.50 17.90 -4.53
N ASN A 294 6.52 18.45 -3.87
CA ASN A 294 7.39 19.49 -4.43
C ASN A 294 6.59 20.69 -4.99
N GLY A 295 5.62 21.18 -4.20
CA GLY A 295 4.81 22.35 -4.53
C GLY A 295 3.70 22.15 -5.58
N SER A 296 3.54 20.94 -6.13
CA SER A 296 2.51 20.62 -7.12
C SER A 296 1.48 19.63 -6.58
N SER A 297 0.19 19.85 -6.87
CA SER A 297 -0.88 18.92 -6.49
C SER A 297 -0.56 17.51 -6.98
N ARG A 298 -0.71 16.53 -6.10
CA ARG A 298 -0.34 15.15 -6.36
C ARG A 298 -1.50 14.21 -5.99
N HIS A 299 -1.76 13.25 -6.88
CA HIS A 299 -2.57 12.10 -6.51
C HIS A 299 -1.90 11.35 -5.37
N TRP A 300 -2.63 10.88 -4.37
CA TRP A 300 -2.03 10.19 -3.23
C TRP A 300 -2.80 8.95 -2.79
N TRP A 301 -2.05 7.92 -2.40
CA TRP A 301 -2.59 6.58 -2.14
C TRP A 301 -3.36 6.49 -0.82
N LEU A 302 -4.44 5.71 -0.85
CA LEU A 302 -5.14 5.18 0.31
C LEU A 302 -4.89 3.67 0.38
N ARG A 303 -5.08 3.05 1.55
CA ARG A 303 -4.93 1.59 1.69
C ARG A 303 -6.12 0.78 1.15
N SER A 304 -7.29 1.41 1.01
CA SER A 304 -8.51 0.69 0.60
C SER A 304 -8.40 0.20 -0.85
N PRO A 305 -8.76 -1.07 -1.14
CA PRO A 305 -8.95 -1.50 -2.51
C PRO A 305 -10.24 -0.93 -3.13
N HIS A 306 -10.27 -0.83 -4.45
CA HIS A 306 -11.51 -0.83 -5.23
C HIS A 306 -11.99 -2.28 -5.37
N VAL A 307 -12.90 -2.69 -4.49
CA VAL A 307 -13.16 -4.13 -4.23
C VAL A 307 -13.73 -4.91 -5.41
N SER A 308 -14.26 -4.23 -6.45
CA SER A 308 -14.77 -4.87 -7.66
C SER A 308 -13.67 -5.26 -8.66
N THR A 309 -12.42 -4.82 -8.46
CA THR A 309 -11.26 -5.13 -9.32
C THR A 309 -10.10 -5.66 -8.48
N SER A 310 -9.30 -6.58 -8.99
CA SER A 310 -8.18 -7.21 -8.27
C SER A 310 -6.90 -6.34 -8.18
N TYR A 311 -6.91 -5.19 -8.86
CA TYR A 311 -5.75 -4.32 -9.07
C TYR A 311 -5.99 -2.84 -8.76
N GLY A 312 -7.25 -2.39 -8.68
CA GLY A 312 -7.58 -1.01 -8.40
C GLY A 312 -7.41 -0.68 -6.92
N VAL A 313 -6.59 0.33 -6.59
CA VAL A 313 -6.40 0.86 -5.23
C VAL A 313 -7.00 2.25 -5.14
N ARG A 314 -7.65 2.57 -4.02
CA ARG A 314 -8.23 3.90 -3.79
C ARG A 314 -7.14 4.95 -3.63
N ARG A 315 -7.42 6.14 -4.13
CA ARG A 315 -6.56 7.31 -4.04
C ARG A 315 -7.40 8.57 -3.95
N VAL A 316 -6.77 9.66 -3.55
CA VAL A 316 -7.32 11.00 -3.71
C VAL A 316 -6.70 11.67 -4.93
N SER A 317 -7.51 12.38 -5.72
CA SER A 317 -7.09 13.10 -6.92
C SER A 317 -6.43 14.44 -6.61
N THR A 318 -5.84 15.05 -7.63
CA THR A 318 -5.32 16.43 -7.56
C THR A 318 -6.41 17.49 -7.32
N SER A 319 -7.69 17.14 -7.50
CA SER A 319 -8.84 17.98 -7.11
C SER A 319 -9.44 17.62 -5.75
N GLY A 320 -8.88 16.62 -5.05
CA GLY A 320 -9.38 16.16 -3.75
C GLY A 320 -10.54 15.17 -3.84
N ALA A 321 -10.94 14.72 -5.04
CA ALA A 321 -11.93 13.65 -5.21
C ALA A 321 -11.34 12.28 -4.88
N VAL A 322 -12.14 11.38 -4.33
CA VAL A 322 -11.74 9.98 -4.12
C VAL A 322 -11.98 9.19 -5.41
N SER A 323 -10.93 8.57 -5.93
CA SER A 323 -10.95 7.74 -7.13
C SER A 323 -10.15 6.45 -6.88
N HIS A 324 -9.85 5.68 -7.93
CA HIS A 324 -8.93 4.56 -7.85
C HIS A 324 -7.99 4.55 -9.06
N HIS A 325 -6.92 3.76 -8.97
CA HIS A 325 -6.00 3.53 -10.07
C HIS A 325 -5.26 2.19 -9.88
N SER A 326 -4.53 1.74 -10.89
CA SER A 326 -3.74 0.51 -10.84
C SER A 326 -2.65 0.56 -9.76
N ALA A 327 -2.53 -0.53 -9.00
CA ALA A 327 -1.60 -0.65 -7.86
C ALA A 327 -0.12 -0.47 -8.24
N CYS A 328 0.23 -0.76 -9.50
CA CYS A 328 1.59 -0.62 -10.02
C CYS A 328 2.03 0.81 -10.32
N ASP A 329 1.10 1.76 -10.34
CA ASP A 329 1.45 3.16 -10.61
C ASP A 329 2.04 3.85 -9.39
N ALA A 330 2.96 4.77 -9.64
CA ALA A 330 3.60 5.56 -8.58
C ALA A 330 2.80 6.84 -8.31
N TYR A 331 2.21 6.94 -7.11
CA TYR A 331 1.54 8.15 -6.62
C TYR A 331 2.06 8.56 -5.25
N GLY A 332 1.68 9.77 -4.82
CA GLY A 332 2.16 10.39 -3.61
C GLY A 332 1.82 9.58 -2.35
N LEU A 333 2.78 9.51 -1.43
CA LEU A 333 2.62 8.87 -0.14
C LEU A 333 2.52 9.91 0.97
N SER A 334 1.39 9.92 1.66
CA SER A 334 1.13 10.73 2.85
C SER A 334 0.66 9.84 3.99
N PRO A 335 1.57 9.03 4.57
CA PRO A 335 1.21 8.09 5.61
C PRO A 335 0.84 8.82 6.91
N ALA A 336 0.12 8.10 7.77
CA ALA A 336 -0.18 8.47 9.14
C ALA A 336 0.63 7.62 10.12
N CYS A 337 0.82 8.16 11.31
CA CYS A 337 1.46 7.50 12.44
C CYS A 337 0.74 7.87 13.74
N VAL A 338 0.99 7.12 14.81
CA VAL A 338 0.33 7.33 16.11
C VAL A 338 1.35 7.42 17.22
N ILE A 339 1.25 8.50 18.01
CA ILE A 339 1.98 8.64 19.27
C ILE A 339 1.18 7.96 20.37
N ILE A 340 1.85 7.11 21.17
CA ILE A 340 1.25 6.26 22.23
C ILE A 340 1.93 6.43 23.60
#